data_AF-D5ZS91-F1
#
_entry.id   AF-D5ZS91-F1
#
_cell.length_a   1.000
_cell.length_b   1.000
_cell.length_c   1.000
_cell.angle_alpha   90.00
_cell.angle_beta   90.00
_cell.angle_gamma   90.00
#
_symmetry.space_group_name_H-M   'P 1'
#
loop_
_entity.id
_entity.type
_entity.pdbx_description
1 polymer ?
#
loop_
_entity_poly.entity_id
_entity_poly.type
_entity_poly.pdbx_seq_one_letter_code
_entity_poly.pdbx_strand_id
1 'polypeptide(L)'
;MAYVAHADDIRTVLARARARAVPVAIRNGGHSYAGWSSGDGRLIVDVSALDTVRASAGTAVVGAKLIDVHRALAAKGATVPGGS
;
A
#
# COMPACT_ATOMS: atom_id res chain seq x y z
N MET A 1 -7.00 4.16 -13.19
CA MET A 1 -6.11 3.80 -12.06
C MET A 1 -5.27 5.01 -11.70
N ALA A 2 -4.99 5.23 -10.42
CA ALA A 2 -4.14 6.31 -9.92
C ALA A 2 -3.01 5.71 -9.09
N TYR A 3 -1.77 5.98 -9.46
CA TYR A 3 -0.58 5.63 -8.69
C TYR A 3 -0.28 6.80 -7.75
N VAL A 4 -0.22 6.55 -6.44
CA VAL A 4 0.02 7.59 -5.45
C VAL A 4 1.43 7.49 -4.89
N ALA A 5 2.13 8.62 -4.81
CA ALA A 5 3.49 8.70 -4.27
C ALA A 5 3.51 9.31 -2.86
N HIS A 6 2.48 10.07 -2.48
CA HIS A 6 2.36 10.65 -1.14
C HIS A 6 0.90 10.82 -0.69
N ALA A 7 0.70 11.19 0.58
CA ALA A 7 -0.63 11.37 1.18
C ALA A 7 -1.50 12.40 0.44
N ASP A 8 -0.90 13.40 -0.21
CA ASP A 8 -1.66 14.45 -0.90
C ASP A 8 -2.30 13.94 -2.21
N ASP A 9 -1.69 12.95 -2.86
CA ASP A 9 -2.29 12.27 -4.00
C ASP A 9 -3.52 11.49 -3.56
N ILE A 10 -3.43 10.79 -2.42
CA ILE A 10 -4.56 10.07 -1.82
C ILE A 10 -5.71 11.05 -1.56
N ARG A 11 -5.45 12.18 -0.91
CA ARG A 11 -6.48 13.19 -0.65
C ARG A 11 -7.13 13.68 -1.94
N THR A 12 -6.32 14.01 -2.95
CA THR A 12 -6.80 14.49 -4.24
C THR A 12 -7.67 13.45 -4.96
N VAL A 13 -7.20 12.21 -5.01
CA VAL A 13 -7.85 11.09 -5.69
C VAL A 13 -9.17 10.73 -5.00
N LEU A 14 -9.20 10.68 -3.66
CA LEU A 14 -10.42 10.42 -2.90
C LEU A 14 -11.44 11.56 -3.02
N ALA A 15 -10.99 12.82 -3.01
CA ALA A 15 -11.88 13.96 -3.22
C ALA A 15 -12.54 13.92 -4.60
N ARG A 16 -11.77 13.56 -5.64
CA ARG A 16 -12.28 13.39 -7.02
C ARG A 16 -13.26 12.23 -7.13
N ALA A 17 -12.96 11.08 -6.51
CA ALA A 17 -13.85 9.92 -6.50
C ALA A 17 -15.19 10.25 -5.84
N ARG A 18 -15.14 10.92 -4.68
CA ARG A 18 -16.33 11.37 -3.95
C ARG A 18 -17.18 12.34 -4.78
N ALA A 19 -16.56 13.35 -5.39
CA ALA A 19 -17.27 14.36 -6.19
C ALA A 19 -18.01 13.77 -7.41
N ARG A 20 -17.57 12.59 -7.88
CA ARG A 20 -18.13 11.91 -9.06
C ARG A 20 -18.88 10.63 -8.72
N ALA A 21 -19.09 10.34 -7.42
CA ALA A 21 -19.68 9.10 -6.93
C ALA A 21 -19.06 7.83 -7.54
N VAL A 22 -17.75 7.85 -7.79
CA VAL A 22 -17.02 6.71 -8.38
C VAL A 22 -16.62 5.77 -7.25
N PRO A 23 -16.99 4.47 -7.31
CA PRO A 23 -16.52 3.47 -6.35
C PRO A 23 -14.99 3.41 -6.29
N VAL A 24 -14.43 3.11 -5.13
CA VAL A 24 -12.98 3.07 -4.91
C VAL A 24 -12.52 1.67 -4.55
N ALA A 25 -11.43 1.22 -5.15
CA ALA A 25 -10.69 0.04 -4.74
C ALA A 25 -9.25 0.45 -4.38
N ILE A 26 -8.72 -0.10 -3.29
CA ILE A 26 -7.34 0.16 -2.84
C ILE A 26 -6.48 -1.04 -3.23
N ARG A 27 -5.30 -0.78 -3.80
CA ARG A 27 -4.37 -1.79 -4.28
C ARG A 27 -2.96 -1.55 -3.76
N ASN A 28 -2.30 -2.62 -3.31
CA ASN A 28 -0.86 -2.65 -3.04
C ASN A 28 -0.26 -3.91 -3.69
N GLY A 29 -0.26 -5.05 -2.99
CA GLY A 29 0.31 -6.31 -3.49
C GLY A 29 -0.59 -7.13 -4.43
N GLY A 30 -1.88 -6.81 -4.51
CA GLY A 30 -2.82 -7.51 -5.41
C GLY A 30 -3.27 -8.89 -4.94
N HIS A 31 -2.96 -9.30 -3.71
CA HIS A 31 -3.29 -10.63 -3.16
C HIS A 31 -4.69 -10.74 -2.54
N SER A 32 -5.64 -9.86 -2.93
CA SER A 32 -7.03 -10.00 -2.49
C SER A 32 -7.68 -11.15 -3.25
N TYR A 33 -7.83 -12.32 -2.61
CA TYR A 33 -8.42 -13.51 -3.24
C TYR A 33 -9.82 -13.27 -3.81
N ALA A 34 -10.63 -12.46 -3.14
CA ALA A 34 -11.97 -12.11 -3.59
C ALA A 34 -11.98 -10.97 -4.64
N GLY A 35 -10.82 -10.46 -5.07
CA GLY A 35 -10.71 -9.44 -6.12
C GLY A 35 -10.98 -7.99 -5.68
N TRP A 36 -10.88 -7.66 -4.39
CA TRP A 36 -11.32 -6.35 -3.87
C TRP A 36 -10.37 -5.21 -4.23
N SER A 37 -9.13 -5.53 -4.63
CA SER A 37 -8.11 -4.59 -5.08
C SER A 37 -8.14 -4.31 -6.59
N SER A 38 -9.21 -4.70 -7.28
CA SER A 38 -9.39 -4.52 -8.73
C SER A 38 -10.89 -4.43 -9.07
N GLY A 39 -11.20 -4.38 -10.37
CA GLY A 39 -12.55 -4.42 -10.92
C GLY A 39 -12.84 -3.23 -11.83
N ASP A 40 -13.94 -3.34 -12.56
CA ASP A 40 -14.39 -2.33 -13.51
C ASP A 40 -15.26 -1.26 -12.84
N GLY A 41 -15.43 -0.14 -13.55
CA GLY A 41 -16.30 0.97 -13.13
C GLY A 41 -15.86 1.68 -11.85
N ARG A 42 -14.63 1.44 -11.39
CA ARG A 42 -14.10 1.95 -10.12
C ARG A 42 -12.72 2.59 -10.28
N LEU A 43 -12.41 3.49 -9.37
CA LEU A 43 -11.10 4.08 -9.25
C LEU A 43 -10.20 3.18 -8.40
N ILE A 44 -9.22 2.56 -9.05
CA ILE A 44 -8.15 1.86 -8.35
C ILE A 44 -7.12 2.88 -7.86
N VAL A 45 -6.96 2.99 -6.55
CA VAL A 45 -5.92 3.77 -5.88
C VAL A 45 -4.79 2.81 -5.53
N ASP A 46 -3.70 2.90 -6.28
CA ASP A 46 -2.54 2.04 -6.12
C ASP A 46 -1.51 2.74 -5.24
N VAL A 47 -1.32 2.17 -4.04
CA VAL A 47 -0.41 2.66 -3.01
C VAL A 47 0.92 1.91 -3.02
N SER A 48 1.23 1.14 -4.08
CA SER A 48 2.44 0.30 -4.14
C SER A 48 3.75 1.11 -4.13
N ALA A 49 3.71 2.39 -4.51
CA ALA A 49 4.86 3.28 -4.44
C ALA A 49 5.12 3.85 -3.02
N LEU A 50 4.22 3.62 -2.06
CA LEU A 50 4.43 3.98 -0.65
C LEU A 50 5.21 2.87 0.07
N ASP A 51 6.40 2.54 -0.41
CA ASP A 51 7.14 1.31 -0.09
C ASP A 51 8.25 1.46 0.96
N THR A 52 8.22 2.54 1.75
CA THR A 52 9.31 2.80 2.70
C THR A 52 9.26 1.89 3.93
N VAL A 53 10.43 1.54 4.44
CA VAL A 53 10.61 0.86 5.73
C VAL A 53 11.56 1.65 6.61
N ARG A 54 11.10 2.03 7.81
CA ARG A 54 11.92 2.72 8.83
C ARG A 54 11.86 1.96 10.14
N ALA A 55 12.95 1.32 10.52
CA ALA A 55 13.05 0.56 11.77
C ALA A 55 13.95 1.26 12.79
N SER A 56 13.53 1.33 14.05
CA SER A 56 14.29 1.89 15.17
C SER A 56 13.84 1.27 16.49
N ALA A 57 14.80 1.02 17.40
CA ALA A 57 14.54 0.67 18.80
C ALA A 57 13.43 -0.39 19.01
N GLY A 58 13.50 -1.53 18.31
CA GLY A 58 12.52 -2.62 18.43
C GLY A 58 11.19 -2.41 17.73
N THR A 59 11.02 -1.32 16.98
CA THR A 59 9.80 -1.00 16.22
C THR A 59 10.12 -0.69 14.76
N ALA A 60 9.12 -0.83 13.88
CA ALA A 60 9.23 -0.45 12.47
C ALA A 60 7.95 0.19 11.94
N VAL A 61 8.12 1.23 11.12
CA VAL A 61 7.09 1.83 10.29
C VAL A 61 7.24 1.27 8.88
N VAL A 62 6.20 0.63 8.36
CA VAL A 62 6.24 -0.15 7.11
C VAL A 62 5.13 0.29 6.14
N GLY A 63 5.49 0.49 4.88
CA GLY A 63 4.55 0.59 3.75
C GLY A 63 4.85 -0.39 2.60
N ALA A 64 5.91 -1.19 2.75
CA ALA A 64 6.46 -2.04 1.71
C ALA A 64 5.82 -3.42 1.61
N LYS A 65 6.16 -4.13 0.53
CA LYS A 65 5.87 -5.57 0.40
C LYS A 65 6.71 -6.37 1.40
N LEU A 66 6.20 -7.54 1.77
CA LEU A 66 6.79 -8.35 2.84
C LEU A 66 8.27 -8.69 2.60
N ILE A 67 8.67 -8.97 1.35
CA ILE A 67 10.07 -9.24 1.01
C ILE A 67 11.00 -8.04 1.30
N ASP A 68 10.53 -6.82 1.07
CA ASP A 68 11.30 -5.60 1.30
C ASP A 68 11.35 -5.27 2.80
N VAL A 69 10.26 -5.55 3.53
CA VAL A 69 10.23 -5.49 5.01
C VAL A 69 11.27 -6.44 5.60
N HIS A 70 11.25 -7.72 5.21
CA HIS A 70 12.23 -8.69 5.71
C HIS A 70 13.66 -8.28 5.36
N ARG A 71 13.90 -7.81 4.13
CA ARG A 71 15.24 -7.34 3.71
C ARG A 71 15.73 -6.18 4.59
N ALA A 72 14.88 -5.18 4.83
CA ALA A 72 15.23 -4.01 5.63
C ALA A 72 15.46 -4.34 7.12
N LEU A 73 14.68 -5.27 7.68
CA LEU A 73 14.84 -5.73 9.07
C LEU A 73 16.05 -6.64 9.24
N ALA A 74 16.31 -7.54 8.29
CA ALA A 74 17.47 -8.43 8.31
C ALA A 74 18.78 -7.64 8.33
N ALA A 75 18.85 -6.52 7.61
CA ALA A 75 19.99 -5.59 7.66
C ALA A 75 20.27 -5.01 9.07
N LYS A 76 19.31 -5.13 9.99
CA LYS A 76 19.41 -4.71 11.40
C LYS A 76 19.43 -5.89 12.38
N GLY A 77 19.62 -7.12 11.89
CA GLY A 77 19.61 -8.33 12.72
C GLY A 77 18.25 -8.66 13.33
N ALA A 78 17.16 -8.16 12.75
CA ALA A 78 15.81 -8.33 13.26
C ALA A 78 14.90 -9.02 12.22
N THR A 79 13.77 -9.55 12.70
CA THR A 79 12.71 -10.08 11.84
C THR A 79 11.36 -9.95 12.53
N VAL A 80 10.28 -10.19 11.78
CA VAL A 80 8.91 -10.27 12.27
C VAL A 80 8.20 -11.45 11.58
N PRO A 81 7.20 -12.09 12.21
CA PRO A 81 6.35 -13.06 11.51
C PRO A 81 5.61 -12.41 10.34
N GLY A 82 5.39 -13.16 9.26
CA GLY A 82 4.72 -12.71 8.05
C GLY A 82 4.10 -13.86 7.27
N GLY A 83 3.48 -13.55 6.12
CA GLY A 83 3.01 -14.56 5.16
C GLY A 83 4.17 -15.26 4.43
N SER A 84 3.85 -16.35 3.73
CA SER A 84 4.78 -17.15 2.92
C SER A 84 4.67 -16.84 1.43
#